data_AF-B9NRU5-F1
#
_entry.id   AF-B9NRU5-F1
#
_cell.length_a   1.000
_cell.length_b   1.000
_cell.length_c   1.000
_cell.angle_alpha   90.00
_cell.angle_beta   90.00
_cell.angle_gamma   90.00
#
_symmetry.space_group_name_H-M   'P 1'
#
loop_
_entity.id
_entity.type
_entity.pdbx_description
1 polymer ?
#
loop_
_entity_poly.entity_id
_entity_poly.type
_entity_poly.pdbx_seq_one_letter_code
_entity_poly.pdbx_strand_id
1 'polypeptide(L)' 'MGAAIAERAKKAGVEEAYFDRGGFLFHGKVKAVADAAREGGLKI' A
#
# COMPACT_ATOMS: atom_id res chain seq x y z
N MET A 1 -8.45 -4.54 -2.56
CA MET A 1 -7.25 -4.44 -3.43
C MET A 1 -6.00 -4.07 -2.63
N GLY A 2 -5.98 -3.01 -1.80
CA GLY A 2 -4.80 -2.66 -0.97
C GLY A 2 -4.44 -3.68 0.13
N ALA A 3 -5.43 -4.16 0.90
CA ALA A 3 -5.19 -5.12 1.99
C ALA A 3 -4.56 -6.45 1.52
N ALA A 4 -5.01 -6.96 0.36
CA ALA A 4 -4.46 -8.20 -0.21
C ALA A 4 -2.99 -8.03 -0.67
N ILE A 5 -2.59 -6.82 -1.07
CA ILE A 5 -1.19 -6.50 -1.40
C ILE A 5 -0.36 -6.48 -0.11
N ALA A 6 -0.90 -5.92 0.96
CA ALA A 6 -0.27 -5.89 2.27
C ALA A 6 -0.03 -7.28 2.85
N GLU A 7 -1.03 -8.17 2.81
CA GLU A 7 -0.88 -9.56 3.28
C GLU A 7 0.16 -10.32 2.47
N ARG A 8 0.20 -10.11 1.16
CA ARG A 8 1.21 -10.74 0.28
C ARG A 8 2.61 -10.18 0.55
N ALA A 9 2.74 -8.88 0.74
CA ALA A 9 4.00 -8.23 1.06
C ALA A 9 4.53 -8.66 2.44
N LYS A 10 3.64 -8.74 3.45
CA LYS A 10 3.96 -9.27 4.78
C LYS A 10 4.39 -10.73 4.74
N LYS A 11 3.73 -11.57 3.93
CA LYS A 11 4.17 -12.96 3.68
C LYS A 11 5.51 -13.05 2.96
N ALA A 12 5.82 -12.08 2.10
CA ALA A 12 7.09 -11.98 1.40
C ALA A 12 8.20 -11.33 2.23
N GLY A 13 7.91 -10.88 3.47
CA GLY A 13 8.87 -10.18 4.33
C GLY A 13 9.23 -8.77 3.83
N VAL A 14 8.41 -8.19 2.96
CA VAL A 14 8.60 -6.83 2.45
C VAL A 14 7.94 -5.87 3.43
N GLU A 15 8.76 -5.19 4.23
CA GLU A 15 8.28 -4.25 5.26
C GLU A 15 8.17 -2.81 4.74
N GLU A 16 9.03 -2.40 3.81
CA GLU A 16 9.03 -1.09 3.18
C GLU A 16 8.86 -1.21 1.66
N ALA A 17 7.87 -0.49 1.13
CA ALA A 17 7.68 -0.31 -0.31
C ALA A 17 7.44 1.18 -0.58
N TYR A 18 7.84 1.64 -1.76
CA TYR A 18 7.58 3.03 -2.17
C TYR A 18 6.29 3.07 -2.97
N PHE A 19 5.30 3.84 -2.51
CA PHE A 19 4.09 4.06 -3.29
C PHE A 19 4.36 5.11 -4.36
N ASP A 20 4.77 4.66 -5.54
CA ASP A 20 5.01 5.54 -6.67
C ASP A 20 3.68 6.05 -7.23
N ARG A 21 3.40 7.32 -6.94
CA ARG A 21 2.16 8.00 -7.34
C ARG A 21 2.25 8.56 -8.75
N GLY A 22 3.41 8.53 -9.43
CA GLY A 22 3.55 8.80 -10.87
C GLY A 22 2.94 10.11 -11.41
N GLY A 23 2.58 11.08 -10.55
CA GLY A 23 1.85 12.31 -10.93
C GLY A 23 0.34 12.32 -10.62
N PHE A 24 -0.23 11.24 -10.09
CA PHE A 24 -1.61 11.21 -9.62
C PHE A 24 -1.77 11.90 -8.26
N LEU A 25 -2.80 12.76 -8.15
CA LEU A 25 -3.22 13.33 -6.88
C LEU A 25 -3.57 12.20 -5.91
N PHE A 26 -3.01 12.27 -4.70
CA PHE A 26 -3.30 11.31 -3.63
C PHE A 26 -4.71 11.57 -3.09
N HIS A 27 -5.70 11.11 -3.84
CA HIS A 27 -7.11 11.40 -3.60
C HIS A 27 -8.00 10.19 -3.93
N GLY A 28 -9.09 10.04 -3.18
CA GLY A 28 -10.06 8.96 -3.35
C GLY A 28 -9.44 7.55 -3.25
N LYS A 29 -9.46 6.82 -4.37
CA LYS A 29 -9.05 5.41 -4.45
C LYS A 29 -7.58 5.17 -4.11
N VAL A 30 -6.68 6.11 -4.44
CA VAL A 30 -5.24 5.97 -4.17
C VAL A 30 -4.98 6.00 -2.66
N LYS A 31 -5.61 6.95 -1.95
CA LYS A 31 -5.56 7.01 -0.49
C LYS A 31 -6.12 5.75 0.15
N ALA A 32 -7.26 5.26 -0.32
CA ALA A 32 -7.87 4.04 0.22
C ALA A 32 -7.01 2.78 0.02
N VAL A 33 -6.29 2.68 -1.11
CA VAL A 33 -5.34 1.58 -1.34
C VAL A 33 -4.11 1.72 -0.43
N ALA A 34 -3.62 2.94 -0.22
CA ALA A 34 -2.46 3.20 0.62
C ALA A 34 -2.75 2.97 2.12
N ASP A 35 -3.91 3.41 2.60
CA ASP A 35 -4.36 3.16 3.98
C ASP A 35 -4.51 1.65 4.23
N ALA A 36 -5.16 0.93 3.32
CA ALA A 36 -5.32 -0.52 3.44
C ALA A 36 -4.00 -1.29 3.34
N ALA A 37 -3.01 -0.78 2.62
CA ALA A 37 -1.66 -1.35 2.60
C ALA A 37 -0.89 -1.07 3.90
N ARG A 38 -1.06 0.12 4.49
CA ARG A 38 -0.52 0.47 5.81
C ARG A 38 -1.12 -0.36 6.93
N GLU A 39 -2.44 -0.53 6.97
CA GLU A 39 -3.11 -1.37 7.98
C GLU A 39 -2.64 -2.81 7.94
N GLY A 40 -2.33 -3.33 6.75
CA GLY A 40 -1.76 -4.67 6.61
C GLY A 40 -0.28 -4.79 6.96
N GLY A 41 0.36 -3.72 7.45
CA GLY A 41 1.73 -3.72 7.95
C GLY A 41 2.79 -3.42 6.88
N LEU A 42 2.38 -3.01 5.68
CA LEU A 42 3.30 -2.56 4.65
C LEU A 42 3.56 -1.06 4.84
N LYS A 43 4.80 -0.66 5.16
CA LYS A 43 5.16 0.76 5.19
C LYS A 43 5.29 1.25 3.75
N ILE A 44 4.31 2.05 3.35
CA ILE A 44 4.27 2.85 2.12
C ILE A 44 3.91 4.30 2.43
#